data_AF-A0A2E4M9K2-F1
#
_entry.id   AF-A0A2E4M9K2-F1
#
_cell.length_a   1.000
_cell.length_b   1.000
_cell.length_c   1.000
_cell.angle_alpha   90.00
_cell.angle_beta   90.00
_cell.angle_gamma   90.00
#
_symmetry.space_group_name_H-M   'P 1'
#
loop_
_entity.id
_entity.type
_entity.pdbx_description
1 polymer ?
#
loop_
_entity_poly.entity_id
_entity_poly.type
_entity_poly.pdbx_seq_one_letter_code
_entity_poly.pdbx_strand_id
1 'polypeptide(L)'
;MTESLESRELLAANAFADVADVAEGEDAKVVFRIAATTTNGTPISEVKEGDSFQLRGYTQDVRTSNADGVFAAYFDVVYDTDYVSRIGTPTHFTPYLNAKSAILNNAGVLDEIGAIASLSTLGSDEKLLFSIPMRADAAGTAVFTTNVADDTPAHHVLVYNENNAIGANEITFGSYQLEITEPGRIPFYEDFDDNDAEDFVILDGSWTVDSQRYVGEAEDGEWAFATVDLVDAIPEKYKVGLTINVPEAESGMHKNAFGVFQYIDADNFKMFGTYLGQNKWVILEMKNGELEELASASMDLAIDTNYQLELEVDEKLVSLSVNGELQTQVELNDIPN
;
A
#
# COMPACT_ATOMS: atom_id res chain seq x y z
N MET A 1 -16.00 -15.01 -24.75
CA MET A 1 -16.79 -14.28 -23.75
C MET A 1 -16.01 -13.00 -23.55
N THR A 2 -16.51 -11.90 -24.11
CA THR A 2 -15.77 -10.64 -24.21
C THR A 2 -16.19 -9.80 -23.02
N GLU A 3 -15.34 -9.69 -22.00
CA GLU A 3 -15.51 -8.65 -20.99
C GLU A 3 -15.39 -7.29 -21.69
N SER A 4 -16.45 -6.49 -21.65
CA SER A 4 -16.44 -5.16 -22.24
C SER A 4 -15.61 -4.24 -21.36
N LEU A 5 -14.95 -3.25 -21.98
CA LEU A 5 -14.25 -2.15 -21.32
C LEU A 5 -15.08 -1.48 -20.20
N GLU A 6 -16.41 -1.62 -20.23
CA GLU A 6 -17.33 -1.12 -19.21
C GLU A 6 -17.13 -1.78 -17.84
N SER A 7 -16.65 -3.04 -17.75
CA SER A 7 -16.35 -3.66 -16.44
C SER A 7 -15.07 -3.11 -15.80
N ARG A 8 -14.10 -2.69 -16.63
CA ARG A 8 -12.84 -2.06 -16.16
C ARG A 8 -13.05 -0.59 -15.80
N GLU A 9 -13.97 0.11 -16.46
CA GLU A 9 -14.38 1.46 -16.04
C GLU A 9 -15.17 1.43 -14.73
N LEU A 10 -15.94 0.37 -14.45
CA LEU A 10 -16.68 0.24 -13.19
C LEU A 10 -15.75 -0.07 -11.98
N LEU A 11 -14.69 -0.85 -12.19
CA LEU A 11 -13.67 -1.10 -11.16
C LEU A 11 -12.81 0.13 -10.88
N ALA A 12 -12.50 0.94 -11.91
CA ALA A 12 -11.86 2.24 -11.69
C ALA A 12 -12.82 3.24 -11.00
N ALA A 13 -14.11 3.22 -11.33
CA ALA A 13 -15.09 4.10 -10.69
C ALA A 13 -15.27 3.80 -9.19
N ASN A 14 -15.16 2.54 -8.76
CA ASN A 14 -15.27 2.17 -7.33
C ASN A 14 -14.02 2.54 -6.50
N ALA A 15 -12.84 2.68 -7.10
CA ALA A 15 -11.65 3.17 -6.40
C ALA A 15 -11.65 4.71 -6.22
N PHE A 16 -12.52 5.42 -6.94
CA PHE A 16 -12.74 6.87 -6.80
C PHE A 16 -14.09 7.22 -6.14
N ALA A 17 -14.91 6.22 -5.78
CA ALA A 17 -16.25 6.44 -5.23
C ALA A 17 -16.25 6.88 -3.76
N ASP A 18 -15.10 6.88 -3.08
CA ASP A 18 -14.96 7.44 -1.72
C ASP A 18 -14.42 8.89 -1.73
N VAL A 19 -14.33 9.49 -2.91
CA VAL A 19 -14.14 10.93 -3.01
C VAL A 19 -15.48 11.60 -2.74
N ALA A 20 -15.60 12.10 -1.51
CA ALA A 20 -16.44 13.24 -1.15
C ALA A 20 -17.96 13.01 -1.12
N ASP A 21 -18.47 12.63 0.06
CA ASP A 21 -19.67 13.29 0.59
C ASP A 21 -19.27 14.71 1.04
N VAL A 22 -18.89 15.52 0.05
CA VAL A 22 -18.72 16.95 0.23
C VAL A 22 -20.12 17.50 0.31
N ALA A 23 -20.44 18.13 1.44
CA ALA A 23 -21.59 19.01 1.51
C ALA A 23 -21.43 20.10 0.44
N GLU A 24 -22.05 19.89 -0.73
CA GLU A 24 -22.22 20.94 -1.72
C GLU A 24 -23.01 22.05 -1.04
N GLY A 25 -22.32 23.13 -0.65
CA GLY A 25 -23.01 24.40 -0.55
C GLY A 25 -23.54 24.70 -1.95
N GLU A 26 -24.86 24.82 -2.11
CA GLU A 26 -25.52 25.02 -3.42
C GLU A 26 -24.99 26.25 -4.21
N ASP A 27 -24.10 27.06 -3.62
CA ASP A 27 -23.46 28.25 -4.17
C ASP A 27 -21.91 28.28 -4.02
N ALA A 28 -21.24 27.11 -3.93
CA ALA A 28 -19.78 27.08 -3.80
C ALA A 28 -19.07 27.82 -4.96
N LYS A 29 -18.09 28.66 -4.63
CA LYS A 29 -17.23 29.36 -5.58
C LYS A 29 -15.82 28.80 -5.62
N VAL A 30 -15.34 28.28 -4.49
CA VAL A 30 -14.01 27.70 -4.35
C VAL A 30 -14.11 26.32 -3.71
N VAL A 31 -13.34 25.38 -4.23
CA VAL A 31 -13.14 24.06 -3.60
C VAL A 31 -11.70 23.95 -3.14
N PHE A 32 -11.50 23.51 -1.91
CA PHE A 32 -10.22 22.98 -1.44
C PHE A 32 -10.27 21.48 -1.38
N ARG A 33 -9.26 20.84 -1.96
CA ARG A 33 -9.07 19.39 -1.88
C ARG A 33 -7.70 19.10 -1.30
N ILE A 34 -7.61 18.03 -0.54
CA ILE A 34 -6.37 17.49 -0.03
C ILE A 34 -6.27 16.02 -0.42
N ALA A 35 -5.04 15.52 -0.57
CA ALA A 35 -4.79 14.10 -0.80
C ALA A 35 -3.40 13.70 -0.29
N ALA A 36 -3.30 12.51 0.26
CA ALA A 36 -2.01 11.83 0.38
C ALA A 36 -1.58 11.34 -1.01
N THR A 37 -0.30 11.49 -1.33
CA THR A 37 0.27 11.11 -2.62
C THR A 37 1.67 10.53 -2.47
N THR A 38 2.09 9.74 -3.45
CA THR A 38 3.52 9.42 -3.65
C THR A 38 4.34 10.70 -3.90
N THR A 39 5.67 10.60 -3.91
CA THR A 39 6.56 11.73 -4.25
C THR A 39 6.30 12.30 -5.65
N ASN A 40 5.87 11.45 -6.59
CA ASN A 40 5.52 11.84 -7.95
C ASN A 40 4.13 12.50 -8.06
N GLY A 41 3.31 12.42 -7.00
CA GLY A 41 1.99 13.06 -6.95
C GLY A 41 0.82 12.17 -7.31
N THR A 42 1.03 10.88 -7.45
CA THR A 42 -0.05 9.89 -7.58
C THR A 42 -0.78 9.78 -6.24
N PRO A 43 -2.11 9.99 -6.18
CA PRO A 43 -2.89 9.78 -4.96
C PRO A 43 -2.76 8.35 -4.43
N ILE A 44 -2.76 8.21 -3.10
CA ILE A 44 -2.67 6.92 -2.40
C ILE A 44 -3.73 6.86 -1.30
N SER A 45 -4.50 5.77 -1.25
CA SER A 45 -5.48 5.51 -0.20
C SER A 45 -4.92 4.69 0.97
N GLU A 46 -3.72 4.13 0.80
CA GLU A 46 -3.07 3.26 1.79
C GLU A 46 -1.54 3.49 1.82
N VAL A 47 -0.94 3.34 2.99
CA VAL A 47 0.51 3.24 3.24
C VAL A 47 0.80 2.29 4.40
N LYS A 48 2.04 1.80 4.55
CA LYS A 48 2.43 1.06 5.75
C LYS A 48 2.91 2.01 6.86
N GLU A 49 2.76 1.60 8.12
CA GLU A 49 3.38 2.29 9.26
C GLU A 49 4.89 2.45 9.03
N GLY A 50 5.40 3.67 9.25
CA GLY A 50 6.79 4.04 9.01
C GLY A 50 7.05 4.67 7.64
N ASP A 51 6.16 4.46 6.66
CA ASP A 51 6.31 5.03 5.32
C ASP A 51 6.18 6.55 5.32
N SER A 52 6.89 7.17 4.37
CA SER A 52 6.79 8.60 4.10
C SER A 52 5.96 8.86 2.86
N PHE A 53 5.09 9.88 2.92
CA PHE A 53 4.25 10.31 1.81
C PHE A 53 4.24 11.84 1.68
N GLN A 54 3.56 12.36 0.66
CA GLN A 54 3.30 13.80 0.52
C GLN A 54 1.82 14.06 0.76
N LEU A 55 1.50 14.98 1.66
CA LEU A 55 0.16 15.58 1.70
C LEU A 55 0.15 16.76 0.73
N ARG A 56 -0.77 16.76 -0.24
CA ARG A 56 -0.90 17.80 -1.26
C ARG A 56 -2.23 18.54 -1.11
N GLY A 57 -2.17 19.86 -1.16
CA GLY A 57 -3.34 20.74 -1.15
C GLY A 57 -3.60 21.33 -2.53
N TYR A 58 -4.86 21.37 -2.93
CA TYR A 58 -5.34 21.82 -4.23
C TYR A 58 -6.44 22.84 -4.04
N THR A 59 -6.59 23.72 -5.03
CA THR A 59 -7.68 24.69 -5.06
C THR A 59 -8.27 24.82 -6.46
N GLN A 60 -9.59 25.02 -6.53
CA GLN A 60 -10.31 25.19 -7.78
C GLN A 60 -11.37 26.28 -7.66
N ASP A 61 -11.48 27.09 -8.71
CA ASP A 61 -12.61 28.01 -8.89
C ASP A 61 -13.73 27.27 -9.62
N VAL A 62 -14.83 27.03 -8.92
CA VAL A 62 -15.97 26.23 -9.40
C VAL A 62 -17.17 27.11 -9.81
N ARG A 63 -16.98 28.43 -9.91
CA ARG A 63 -18.03 29.34 -10.37
C ARG A 63 -18.52 28.91 -11.75
N THR A 64 -19.84 28.79 -11.90
CA THR A 64 -20.47 28.39 -13.18
C THR A 64 -20.34 29.44 -14.29
N SER A 65 -19.98 30.68 -13.93
CA SER A 65 -19.66 31.75 -14.88
C SER A 65 -18.46 32.55 -14.39
N ASN A 66 -17.60 32.97 -15.33
CA ASN A 66 -16.37 33.74 -15.04
C ASN A 66 -15.42 33.05 -14.04
N ALA A 67 -15.32 31.71 -14.07
CA ALA A 67 -14.29 30.99 -13.32
C ALA A 67 -12.90 31.25 -13.90
N ASP A 68 -12.34 32.40 -13.52
CA ASP A 68 -11.03 32.88 -13.93
C ASP A 68 -9.90 32.41 -13.00
N GLY A 69 -10.23 31.67 -11.95
CA GLY A 69 -9.31 31.00 -11.05
C GLY A 69 -9.29 31.58 -9.64
N VAL A 70 -8.69 30.81 -8.73
CA VAL A 70 -8.43 31.25 -7.36
C VAL A 70 -7.18 32.14 -7.37
N PHE A 71 -7.31 33.38 -6.95
CA PHE A 71 -6.23 34.36 -6.91
C PHE A 71 -5.38 34.22 -5.64
N ALA A 72 -6.03 34.03 -4.49
CA ALA A 72 -5.39 33.80 -3.21
C ALA A 72 -6.10 32.64 -2.51
N ALA A 73 -5.33 31.66 -2.03
CA ALA A 73 -5.83 30.48 -1.36
C ALA A 73 -5.05 30.30 -0.06
N TYR A 74 -5.77 30.36 1.06
CA TYR A 74 -5.28 30.06 2.40
C TYR A 74 -6.37 29.29 3.15
N PHE A 75 -5.96 28.26 3.87
CA PHE A 75 -6.85 27.44 4.69
C PHE A 75 -6.03 26.67 5.71
N ASP A 76 -6.71 26.14 6.71
CA ASP A 76 -6.08 25.25 7.69
C ASP A 76 -6.20 23.82 7.23
N VAL A 77 -5.22 22.98 7.57
CA VAL A 77 -5.34 21.53 7.48
C VAL A 77 -5.17 20.92 8.87
N VAL A 78 -6.21 20.24 9.34
CA VAL A 78 -6.18 19.49 10.60
C VAL A 78 -5.97 18.01 10.30
N TYR A 79 -5.08 17.37 11.04
CA TYR A 79 -4.76 15.94 10.95
C TYR A 79 -4.51 15.34 12.34
N ASP A 80 -4.78 14.06 12.48
CA ASP A 80 -4.58 13.34 13.74
C ASP A 80 -3.11 12.96 13.94
N THR A 81 -2.54 13.44 15.04
CA THR A 81 -1.13 13.18 15.39
C THR A 81 -0.89 11.80 15.99
N ASP A 82 -1.94 11.06 16.32
CA ASP A 82 -1.82 9.68 16.78
C ASP A 82 -1.42 8.76 15.61
N TYR A 83 -1.74 9.12 14.37
CA TYR A 83 -1.48 8.32 13.17
C TYR A 83 -0.42 8.88 12.24
N VAL A 84 -0.28 10.20 12.13
CA VAL A 84 0.66 10.82 11.18
C VAL A 84 1.37 12.05 11.75
N SER A 85 2.59 12.28 11.26
CA SER A 85 3.36 13.47 11.61
C SER A 85 3.99 14.14 10.40
N ARG A 86 4.16 15.46 10.51
CA ARG A 86 4.91 16.26 9.56
C ARG A 86 6.41 16.03 9.75
N ILE A 87 7.13 15.74 8.66
CA ILE A 87 8.58 15.48 8.67
C ILE A 87 9.41 16.49 7.89
N GLY A 88 8.80 17.59 7.45
CA GLY A 88 9.51 18.67 6.75
C GLY A 88 8.65 19.92 6.57
N THR A 89 9.07 20.80 5.66
CA THR A 89 8.40 22.08 5.38
C THR A 89 7.62 22.03 4.07
N PRO A 90 6.53 22.81 3.94
CA PRO A 90 5.73 22.81 2.72
C PRO A 90 6.48 23.42 1.53
N THR A 91 6.26 22.83 0.36
CA THR A 91 6.68 23.36 -0.94
C THR A 91 5.46 23.89 -1.67
N HIS A 92 5.55 25.13 -2.18
CA HIS A 92 4.48 25.75 -2.98
C HIS A 92 4.81 25.69 -4.46
N PHE A 93 3.77 25.53 -5.29
CA PHE A 93 3.92 25.29 -6.73
C PHE A 93 3.41 26.46 -7.57
N THR A 94 3.96 26.62 -8.78
CA THR A 94 3.39 27.53 -9.79
C THR A 94 1.92 27.17 -10.03
N PRO A 95 0.98 28.14 -10.05
CA PRO A 95 1.20 29.59 -10.10
C PRO A 95 1.30 30.30 -8.73
N TYR A 96 1.14 29.60 -7.61
CA TYR A 96 1.07 30.15 -6.26
C TYR A 96 2.44 30.31 -5.61
N LEU A 97 3.18 31.34 -6.03
CA LEU A 97 4.54 31.58 -5.56
C LEU A 97 4.71 32.85 -4.71
N ASN A 98 3.65 33.65 -4.55
CA ASN A 98 3.69 34.92 -3.81
C ASN A 98 3.04 34.76 -2.43
N ALA A 99 3.49 35.55 -1.45
CA ALA A 99 2.90 35.61 -0.10
C ALA A 99 2.64 34.23 0.53
N LYS A 100 3.60 33.30 0.39
CA LYS A 100 3.49 31.94 0.93
C LYS A 100 3.36 31.98 2.45
N SER A 101 2.41 31.23 2.98
CA SER A 101 2.20 31.03 4.41
C SER A 101 2.11 29.54 4.72
N ALA A 102 2.51 29.21 5.95
CA ALA A 102 2.32 27.93 6.62
C ALA A 102 2.81 28.12 8.06
N ILE A 103 1.89 28.27 9.00
CA ILE A 103 2.17 28.40 10.43
C ILE A 103 2.22 26.98 11.01
N LEU A 104 3.39 26.59 11.51
CA LEU A 104 3.72 25.20 11.82
C LEU A 104 3.99 24.96 13.32
N ASN A 105 3.51 25.88 14.17
CA ASN A 105 3.81 25.94 15.60
C ASN A 105 3.16 24.83 16.43
N ASN A 106 2.03 24.29 15.95
CA ASN A 106 1.28 23.23 16.61
C ASN A 106 1.35 21.95 15.76
N ALA A 107 1.51 20.80 16.41
CA ALA A 107 1.32 19.51 15.74
C ALA A 107 -0.18 19.30 15.46
N GLY A 108 -0.50 18.54 14.41
CA GLY A 108 -1.88 18.26 14.01
C GLY A 108 -2.57 19.37 13.23
N VAL A 109 -1.91 20.53 13.04
CA VAL A 109 -2.45 21.64 12.26
C VAL A 109 -1.38 22.21 11.31
N LEU A 110 -1.75 22.40 10.05
CA LEU A 110 -1.08 23.29 9.11
C LEU A 110 -1.92 24.55 9.05
N ASP A 111 -1.55 25.53 9.86
CA ASP A 111 -2.33 26.72 10.07
C ASP A 111 -2.00 27.74 8.99
N GLU A 112 -3.02 28.36 8.39
CA GLU A 112 -2.85 29.40 7.37
C GLU A 112 -1.97 28.98 6.19
N ILE A 113 -2.05 27.72 5.75
CA ILE A 113 -1.21 27.24 4.65
C ILE A 113 -1.78 27.72 3.31
N GLY A 114 -0.95 28.41 2.52
CA GLY A 114 -1.46 29.05 1.33
C GLY A 114 -0.51 30.01 0.65
N ALA A 115 -0.97 30.55 -0.48
CA ALA A 115 -0.21 31.49 -1.28
C ALA A 115 -1.11 32.24 -2.27
N ILE A 116 -0.53 33.27 -2.89
CA ILE A 116 -1.15 34.11 -3.92
C ILE A 116 -0.55 33.77 -5.28
N ALA A 117 -1.42 33.70 -6.27
CA ALA A 117 -1.08 33.53 -7.67
C ALA A 117 -0.47 34.82 -8.28
N SER A 118 -0.32 34.85 -9.60
CA SER A 118 0.10 36.05 -10.34
C SER A 118 -1.09 36.95 -10.68
N LEU A 119 -0.88 38.03 -11.44
CA LEU A 119 -2.00 38.85 -11.94
C LEU A 119 -2.66 38.26 -13.21
N SER A 120 -2.10 37.20 -13.80
CA SER A 120 -2.71 36.48 -14.91
C SER A 120 -3.73 35.49 -14.39
N THR A 121 -4.95 35.50 -14.97
CA THR A 121 -6.01 34.56 -14.63
C THR A 121 -5.58 33.12 -14.91
N LEU A 122 -6.12 32.18 -14.13
CA LEU A 122 -5.72 30.77 -14.13
C LEU A 122 -6.77 29.84 -14.79
N GLY A 123 -7.96 30.35 -15.02
CA GLY A 123 -9.12 29.57 -15.47
C GLY A 123 -9.68 28.68 -14.36
N SER A 124 -10.61 27.81 -14.75
CA SER A 124 -11.40 26.97 -13.84
C SER A 124 -10.74 25.64 -13.45
N ASP A 125 -9.56 25.33 -14.00
CA ASP A 125 -8.90 24.05 -13.69
C ASP A 125 -8.43 24.02 -12.23
N GLU A 126 -8.51 22.86 -11.59
CA GLU A 126 -7.86 22.63 -10.30
C GLU A 126 -6.35 22.85 -10.41
N LYS A 127 -5.78 23.53 -9.40
CA LYS A 127 -4.35 23.82 -9.32
C LYS A 127 -3.77 23.27 -8.02
N LEU A 128 -2.59 22.64 -8.13
CA LEU A 128 -1.78 22.27 -6.97
C LEU A 128 -1.25 23.53 -6.29
N LEU A 129 -1.54 23.67 -5.00
CA LEU A 129 -1.13 24.81 -4.19
C LEU A 129 0.19 24.52 -3.46
N PHE A 130 0.21 23.42 -2.69
CA PHE A 130 1.37 23.01 -1.91
C PHE A 130 1.50 21.48 -1.82
N SER A 131 2.68 21.03 -1.39
CA SER A 131 2.91 19.69 -0.83
C SER A 131 3.68 19.81 0.47
N ILE A 132 3.50 18.85 1.39
CA ILE A 132 4.26 18.76 2.62
C ILE A 132 4.62 17.29 2.90
N PRO A 133 5.88 16.98 3.25
CA PRO A 133 6.27 15.62 3.57
C PRO A 133 5.73 15.21 4.94
N MET A 134 5.09 14.04 4.96
CA MET A 134 4.47 13.42 6.14
C MET A 134 5.03 12.01 6.34
N ARG A 135 4.83 11.44 7.53
CA ARG A 135 5.09 10.04 7.86
C ARG A 135 3.87 9.42 8.52
N ALA A 136 3.60 8.16 8.19
CA ALA A 136 2.68 7.29 8.91
C ALA A 136 3.37 6.77 10.18
N ASP A 137 2.84 7.10 11.36
CA ASP A 137 3.46 6.77 12.65
C ASP A 137 2.76 5.63 13.39
N ALA A 138 1.48 5.33 13.08
CA ALA A 138 0.74 4.21 13.65
C ALA A 138 -0.34 3.71 12.68
N ALA A 139 -0.64 2.40 12.73
CA ALA A 139 -1.71 1.80 11.95
C ALA A 139 -3.11 2.28 12.37
N GLY A 140 -4.03 2.27 11.41
CA GLY A 140 -5.38 2.82 11.51
C GLY A 140 -5.67 3.86 10.43
N THR A 141 -6.80 4.55 10.54
CA THR A 141 -7.24 5.52 9.54
C THR A 141 -6.85 6.93 9.92
N ALA A 142 -5.92 7.54 9.18
CA ALA A 142 -5.57 8.95 9.33
C ALA A 142 -6.55 9.83 8.55
N VAL A 143 -7.21 10.76 9.25
CA VAL A 143 -8.13 11.73 8.64
C VAL A 143 -7.48 13.11 8.54
N PHE A 144 -7.56 13.69 7.36
CA PHE A 144 -7.19 15.07 7.10
C PHE A 144 -8.45 15.87 6.77
N THR A 145 -8.56 17.09 7.29
CA THR A 145 -9.69 17.99 6.97
C THR A 145 -9.17 19.39 6.71
N THR A 146 -9.75 20.09 5.75
CA THR A 146 -9.49 21.52 5.56
C THR A 146 -10.50 22.37 6.33
N ASN A 147 -10.07 23.52 6.83
CA ASN A 147 -10.94 24.47 7.53
C ASN A 147 -10.65 25.91 7.08
N VAL A 148 -11.54 26.82 7.46
CA VAL A 148 -11.44 28.25 7.14
C VAL A 148 -10.17 28.85 7.74
N ALA A 149 -9.44 29.65 6.95
CA ALA A 149 -8.38 30.53 7.45
C ALA A 149 -8.96 31.63 8.36
N ASP A 150 -8.28 31.94 9.46
CA ASP A 150 -8.72 32.89 10.49
C ASP A 150 -7.84 34.16 10.65
N ASP A 151 -6.68 34.25 9.99
CA ASP A 151 -5.81 35.44 9.92
C ASP A 151 -6.28 36.42 8.82
N THR A 152 -7.41 37.05 9.08
CA THR A 152 -8.02 38.04 8.16
C THR A 152 -7.61 39.48 8.49
N PRO A 153 -7.31 40.34 7.50
CA PRO A 153 -7.48 40.13 6.06
C PRO A 153 -6.24 39.56 5.34
N ALA A 154 -5.18 39.18 6.05
CA ALA A 154 -3.91 38.78 5.44
C ALA A 154 -4.07 37.53 4.55
N HIS A 155 -4.92 36.59 4.97
CA HIS A 155 -5.10 35.29 4.34
C HIS A 155 -6.54 35.06 3.85
N HIS A 156 -7.17 36.09 3.30
CA HIS A 156 -8.44 35.91 2.60
C HIS A 156 -8.31 34.98 1.40
N VAL A 157 -9.36 34.19 1.16
CA VAL A 157 -9.58 33.49 -0.11
C VAL A 157 -10.16 34.47 -1.12
N LEU A 158 -9.50 34.62 -2.26
CA LEU A 158 -9.86 35.54 -3.32
C LEU A 158 -9.92 34.80 -4.65
N VAL A 159 -10.82 35.20 -5.53
CA VAL A 159 -10.88 34.74 -6.92
C VAL A 159 -10.65 35.91 -7.87
N TYR A 160 -10.21 35.64 -9.09
CA TYR A 160 -10.06 36.70 -10.09
C TYR A 160 -11.43 37.33 -10.42
N ASN A 161 -11.38 38.62 -10.73
CA ASN A 161 -12.52 39.44 -11.17
C ASN A 161 -13.64 39.62 -10.13
N GLU A 162 -13.38 39.32 -8.85
CA GLU A 162 -14.23 39.72 -7.72
C GLU A 162 -13.44 40.62 -6.76
N ASN A 163 -14.10 41.66 -6.22
CA ASN A 163 -13.48 42.61 -5.30
C ASN A 163 -13.67 42.24 -3.82
N ASN A 164 -14.55 41.27 -3.54
CA ASN A 164 -14.85 40.81 -2.19
C ASN A 164 -14.14 39.48 -1.95
N ALA A 165 -13.74 39.24 -0.70
CA ALA A 165 -13.29 37.92 -0.29
C ALA A 165 -14.42 36.90 -0.39
N ILE A 166 -14.07 35.67 -0.74
CA ILE A 166 -15.01 34.55 -0.75
C ILE A 166 -15.32 34.20 0.70
N GLY A 167 -16.61 34.19 1.05
CA GLY A 167 -17.04 33.80 2.39
C GLY A 167 -16.86 32.31 2.63
N ALA A 168 -16.65 31.89 3.88
CA ALA A 168 -16.48 30.47 4.23
C ALA A 168 -17.67 29.59 3.78
N ASN A 169 -18.89 30.14 3.71
CA ASN A 169 -20.08 29.46 3.23
C ASN A 169 -20.15 29.33 1.69
N GLU A 170 -19.25 30.01 0.97
CA GLU A 170 -19.05 29.90 -0.49
C GLU A 170 -17.80 29.04 -0.80
N ILE A 171 -17.20 28.43 0.22
CA ILE A 171 -16.03 27.55 0.09
C ILE A 171 -16.43 26.13 0.50
N THR A 172 -16.12 25.19 -0.38
CA THR A 172 -16.14 23.78 -0.05
C THR A 172 -14.79 23.39 0.55
N PHE A 173 -14.84 22.90 1.79
CA PHE A 173 -13.69 22.31 2.47
C PHE A 173 -13.67 20.79 2.29
N GLY A 174 -12.48 20.25 2.02
CA GLY A 174 -12.28 18.85 1.70
C GLY A 174 -11.83 18.05 2.90
N SER A 175 -12.04 16.74 2.82
CA SER A 175 -11.45 15.76 3.72
C SER A 175 -10.74 14.67 2.92
N TYR A 176 -9.81 13.97 3.56
CA TYR A 176 -9.12 12.82 2.98
C TYR A 176 -8.89 11.78 4.07
N GLN A 177 -9.16 10.51 3.76
CA GLN A 177 -8.84 9.37 4.62
C GLN A 177 -7.68 8.60 4.00
N LEU A 178 -6.71 8.25 4.83
CA LEU A 178 -5.57 7.42 4.47
C LEU A 178 -5.54 6.23 5.42
N GLU A 179 -5.68 5.02 4.89
CA GLU A 179 -5.47 3.82 5.68
C GLU A 179 -3.97 3.60 5.90
N ILE A 180 -3.61 3.26 7.13
CA ILE A 180 -2.25 2.90 7.52
C ILE A 180 -2.29 1.47 8.02
N THR A 181 -1.62 0.57 7.30
CA THR A 181 -1.53 -0.83 7.66
C THR A 181 -0.29 -1.09 8.52
N GLU A 182 -0.39 -2.05 9.44
CA GLU A 182 0.80 -2.54 10.15
C GLU A 182 1.66 -3.31 9.15
N PRO A 183 2.98 -3.07 9.10
CA PRO A 183 3.86 -3.91 8.31
C PRO A 183 4.05 -5.28 8.98
N GLY A 184 4.28 -6.30 8.17
CA GLY A 184 4.63 -7.63 8.63
C GLY A 184 5.88 -7.62 9.53
N ARG A 185 5.77 -8.21 10.72
CA ARG A 185 6.84 -8.30 11.74
C ARG A 185 7.02 -9.71 12.23
N ILE A 186 8.21 -10.02 12.77
CA ILE A 186 8.49 -11.33 13.37
C ILE A 186 8.17 -11.30 14.88
N PRO A 187 7.40 -12.28 15.42
CA PRO A 187 6.78 -13.41 14.73
C PRO A 187 5.60 -12.99 13.84
N PHE A 188 5.62 -13.45 12.59
CA PHE A 188 4.53 -13.24 11.63
C PHE A 188 3.59 -14.43 11.64
N TYR A 189 2.29 -14.18 11.59
CA TYR A 189 1.27 -15.20 11.52
C TYR A 189 0.13 -14.70 10.65
N GLU A 190 -0.28 -15.54 9.71
CA GLU A 190 -1.43 -15.32 8.84
C GLU A 190 -2.24 -16.62 8.77
N ASP A 191 -3.55 -16.53 9.02
CA ASP A 191 -4.50 -17.64 8.86
C ASP A 191 -5.64 -17.36 7.88
N PHE A 192 -5.61 -16.20 7.25
CA PHE A 192 -6.49 -15.74 6.18
C PHE A 192 -7.97 -15.73 6.62
N ASP A 193 -8.24 -15.54 7.92
CA ASP A 193 -9.58 -15.69 8.48
C ASP A 193 -10.57 -14.58 8.06
N ASP A 194 -10.04 -13.43 7.67
CA ASP A 194 -10.73 -12.28 7.09
C ASP A 194 -10.87 -12.34 5.56
N ASN A 195 -10.22 -13.32 4.92
CA ASN A 195 -10.10 -13.49 3.46
C ASN A 195 -9.18 -12.48 2.76
N ASP A 196 -8.31 -11.83 3.51
CA ASP A 196 -7.23 -11.02 2.97
C ASP A 196 -5.88 -11.70 3.27
N ALA A 197 -4.84 -11.25 2.57
CA ALA A 197 -3.49 -11.81 2.65
C ALA A 197 -2.51 -10.67 2.86
N GLU A 198 -2.56 -10.10 4.06
CA GLU A 198 -1.77 -8.96 4.49
C GLU A 198 -0.28 -9.24 4.33
N ASP A 199 0.45 -8.23 3.86
CA ASP A 199 1.89 -8.28 3.61
C ASP A 199 2.38 -9.31 2.58
N PHE A 200 1.49 -10.06 1.90
CA PHE A 200 1.90 -10.92 0.80
C PHE A 200 2.18 -10.11 -0.46
N VAL A 201 3.36 -10.32 -1.03
CA VAL A 201 3.78 -9.75 -2.32
C VAL A 201 3.83 -10.87 -3.35
N ILE A 202 2.95 -10.78 -4.34
CA ILE A 202 2.92 -11.68 -5.49
C ILE A 202 4.05 -11.30 -6.44
N LEU A 203 4.92 -12.25 -6.73
CA LEU A 203 6.05 -12.09 -7.65
C LEU A 203 5.81 -12.78 -8.99
N ASP A 204 5.07 -13.90 -8.99
CA ASP A 204 4.68 -14.61 -10.20
C ASP A 204 3.39 -15.43 -10.01
N GLY A 205 2.73 -15.74 -11.12
CA GLY A 205 1.42 -16.39 -11.15
C GLY A 205 0.31 -15.49 -10.58
N SER A 206 -0.82 -16.10 -10.26
CA SER A 206 -1.92 -15.44 -9.55
C SER A 206 -2.11 -16.06 -8.18
N TRP A 207 -2.39 -15.21 -7.20
CA TRP A 207 -2.75 -15.66 -5.87
C TRP A 207 -4.04 -14.99 -5.42
N THR A 208 -4.90 -15.77 -4.79
CA THR A 208 -6.16 -15.29 -4.20
C THR A 208 -6.36 -15.98 -2.87
N VAL A 209 -7.09 -15.32 -1.96
CA VAL A 209 -7.63 -16.01 -0.80
C VAL A 209 -8.99 -16.59 -1.18
N ASP A 210 -9.10 -17.91 -1.20
CA ASP A 210 -10.37 -18.62 -1.40
C ASP A 210 -10.66 -19.47 -0.17
N SER A 211 -11.81 -19.21 0.46
CA SER A 211 -12.29 -19.98 1.60
C SER A 211 -11.24 -20.07 2.72
N GLN A 212 -10.65 -18.92 3.10
CA GLN A 212 -9.59 -18.80 4.11
C GLN A 212 -8.32 -19.60 3.77
N ARG A 213 -7.99 -19.70 2.48
CA ARG A 213 -6.74 -20.30 2.00
C ARG A 213 -6.13 -19.43 0.93
N TYR A 214 -4.83 -19.19 1.04
CA TYR A 214 -4.06 -18.55 0.00
C TYR A 214 -3.73 -19.55 -1.12
N VAL A 215 -4.38 -19.40 -2.26
CA VAL A 215 -4.33 -20.31 -3.41
C VAL A 215 -3.48 -19.69 -4.51
N GLY A 216 -2.38 -20.36 -4.86
CA GLY A 216 -1.52 -20.00 -5.98
C GLY A 216 -1.86 -20.80 -7.23
N GLU A 217 -2.02 -20.10 -8.36
CA GLU A 217 -2.24 -20.68 -9.69
C GLU A 217 -1.18 -20.18 -10.67
N ALA A 218 -0.70 -21.09 -11.52
CA ALA A 218 0.33 -20.82 -12.52
C ALA A 218 -0.06 -21.40 -13.88
N GLU A 219 0.53 -20.85 -14.95
CA GLU A 219 0.41 -21.40 -16.29
C GLU A 219 1.23 -22.71 -16.43
N ASP A 220 0.97 -23.48 -17.49
CA ASP A 220 1.65 -24.76 -17.75
C ASP A 220 3.18 -24.57 -17.87
N GLY A 221 3.92 -25.20 -16.96
CA GLY A 221 5.38 -25.11 -16.89
C GLY A 221 5.92 -23.96 -16.03
N GLU A 222 5.07 -23.09 -15.51
CA GLU A 222 5.44 -21.93 -14.68
C GLU A 222 5.15 -22.16 -13.18
N TRP A 223 5.54 -21.19 -12.36
CA TRP A 223 5.40 -21.24 -10.91
C TRP A 223 4.44 -20.15 -10.44
N ALA A 224 3.71 -20.40 -9.36
CA ALA A 224 3.07 -19.34 -8.60
C ALA A 224 4.00 -19.03 -7.42
N PHE A 225 4.38 -17.76 -7.26
CA PHE A 225 5.39 -17.37 -6.28
C PHE A 225 4.99 -16.09 -5.55
N ALA A 226 4.94 -16.16 -4.23
CA ALA A 226 4.66 -15.03 -3.36
C ALA A 226 5.60 -15.05 -2.15
N THR A 227 5.87 -13.87 -1.61
CA THR A 227 6.71 -13.65 -0.42
C THR A 227 5.94 -12.84 0.62
N VAL A 228 6.36 -12.91 1.88
CA VAL A 228 5.86 -12.00 2.92
C VAL A 228 6.81 -10.82 3.04
N ASP A 229 6.28 -9.61 2.96
CA ASP A 229 7.01 -8.36 3.15
C ASP A 229 7.16 -8.07 4.65
N LEU A 230 8.33 -8.41 5.18
CA LEU A 230 8.67 -8.21 6.59
C LEU A 230 9.62 -7.02 6.74
N VAL A 231 9.35 -6.16 7.71
CA VAL A 231 10.26 -5.06 8.06
C VAL A 231 11.43 -5.51 8.92
N ASP A 232 11.30 -6.67 9.57
CA ASP A 232 12.35 -7.25 10.42
C ASP A 232 13.31 -8.10 9.60
N ALA A 233 14.61 -7.99 9.90
CA ALA A 233 15.59 -8.94 9.38
C ALA A 233 15.32 -10.34 9.95
N ILE A 234 15.29 -11.36 9.09
CA ILE A 234 15.14 -12.75 9.51
C ILE A 234 16.38 -13.16 10.32
N PRO A 235 16.24 -13.63 11.57
CA PRO A 235 17.39 -14.01 12.39
C PRO A 235 18.06 -15.29 11.86
N GLU A 236 19.32 -15.57 12.26
CA GLU A 236 20.04 -16.79 11.85
C GLU A 236 19.39 -18.09 12.37
N LYS A 237 18.56 -17.97 13.42
CA LYS A 237 17.76 -19.06 13.97
C LYS A 237 16.29 -18.70 13.97
N TYR A 238 15.49 -19.42 13.19
CA TYR A 238 14.05 -19.16 13.03
C TYR A 238 13.29 -20.43 12.66
N LYS A 239 11.97 -20.32 12.69
CA LYS A 239 11.04 -21.36 12.24
C LYS A 239 10.07 -20.79 11.22
N VAL A 240 9.70 -21.61 10.23
CA VAL A 240 8.62 -21.32 9.28
C VAL A 240 7.59 -22.44 9.39
N GLY A 241 6.36 -22.10 9.71
CA GLY A 241 5.24 -23.04 9.76
C GLY A 241 4.30 -22.79 8.59
N LEU A 242 3.89 -23.85 7.89
CA LEU A 242 2.93 -23.77 6.78
C LEU A 242 1.97 -24.94 6.84
N THR A 243 0.69 -24.71 6.56
CA THR A 243 -0.22 -25.80 6.21
C THR A 243 -0.42 -25.79 4.71
N ILE A 244 0.06 -26.84 4.04
CA ILE A 244 -0.11 -26.99 2.60
C ILE A 244 -1.22 -28.00 2.29
N ASN A 245 -1.90 -27.79 1.17
CA ASN A 245 -2.83 -28.73 0.58
C ASN A 245 -2.65 -28.67 -0.93
N VAL A 246 -2.55 -29.83 -1.56
CA VAL A 246 -2.43 -29.92 -3.03
C VAL A 246 -3.74 -30.51 -3.54
N PRO A 247 -4.58 -29.71 -4.23
CA PRO A 247 -5.83 -30.19 -4.77
C PRO A 247 -5.60 -31.12 -5.96
N GLU A 248 -6.69 -31.76 -6.42
CA GLU A 248 -6.64 -32.45 -7.71
C GLU A 248 -6.35 -31.45 -8.84
N ALA A 249 -5.19 -31.62 -9.49
CA ALA A 249 -4.76 -30.77 -10.59
C ALA A 249 -5.23 -31.32 -11.95
N GLU A 250 -5.39 -30.41 -12.93
CA GLU A 250 -5.67 -30.79 -14.30
C GLU A 250 -4.57 -31.70 -14.90
N SER A 251 -4.95 -32.49 -15.91
CA SER A 251 -4.02 -33.39 -16.57
C SER A 251 -2.86 -32.62 -17.22
N GLY A 252 -1.64 -32.84 -16.71
CA GLY A 252 -0.42 -32.21 -17.21
C GLY A 252 0.27 -31.32 -16.17
N MET A 253 -0.49 -30.83 -15.19
CA MET A 253 0.03 -29.96 -14.13
C MET A 253 0.82 -30.75 -13.08
N HIS A 254 1.89 -30.13 -12.58
CA HIS A 254 2.63 -30.67 -11.44
C HIS A 254 1.84 -30.49 -10.14
N LYS A 255 1.75 -31.55 -9.35
CA LYS A 255 1.13 -31.55 -8.01
C LYS A 255 2.20 -31.25 -6.98
N ASN A 256 2.57 -29.98 -6.81
CA ASN A 256 3.63 -29.57 -5.90
C ASN A 256 3.17 -28.39 -5.02
N ALA A 257 3.70 -28.30 -3.81
CA ALA A 257 3.50 -27.14 -2.95
C ALA A 257 4.72 -26.96 -2.05
N PHE A 258 5.15 -25.70 -1.90
CA PHE A 258 6.39 -25.35 -1.23
C PHE A 258 6.24 -24.10 -0.36
N GLY A 259 7.02 -24.05 0.72
CA GLY A 259 7.41 -22.83 1.38
C GLY A 259 8.77 -22.36 0.89
N VAL A 260 8.99 -21.04 0.97
CA VAL A 260 10.24 -20.38 0.56
C VAL A 260 11.00 -19.93 1.81
N PHE A 261 12.33 -20.00 1.77
CA PHE A 261 13.19 -19.44 2.80
C PHE A 261 14.52 -18.99 2.18
N GLN A 262 15.23 -18.06 2.85
CA GLN A 262 16.47 -17.46 2.33
C GLN A 262 16.32 -16.93 0.89
N TYR A 263 15.24 -16.18 0.64
CA TYR A 263 15.01 -15.53 -0.64
C TYR A 263 15.97 -14.34 -0.81
N ILE A 264 16.73 -14.33 -1.90
CA ILE A 264 17.59 -13.20 -2.30
C ILE A 264 16.99 -12.53 -3.54
N ASP A 265 16.71 -13.33 -4.56
CA ASP A 265 16.07 -12.92 -5.81
C ASP A 265 15.44 -14.14 -6.51
N ALA A 266 14.85 -13.92 -7.69
CA ALA A 266 14.17 -14.96 -8.47
C ALA A 266 15.08 -16.10 -8.96
N ASP A 267 16.41 -15.92 -8.95
CA ASP A 267 17.37 -16.95 -9.36
C ASP A 267 18.08 -17.60 -8.16
N ASN A 268 17.87 -17.08 -6.95
CA ASN A 268 18.59 -17.46 -5.74
C ASN A 268 17.67 -17.47 -4.51
N PHE A 269 17.16 -18.65 -4.18
CA PHE A 269 16.31 -18.89 -3.01
C PHE A 269 16.33 -20.36 -2.62
N LYS A 270 15.78 -20.71 -1.45
CA LYS A 270 15.58 -22.11 -1.05
C LYS A 270 14.11 -22.39 -0.79
N MET A 271 13.76 -23.67 -0.90
CA MET A 271 12.39 -24.12 -0.67
C MET A 271 12.33 -25.41 0.12
N PHE A 272 11.18 -25.63 0.74
CA PHE A 272 10.85 -26.88 1.40
C PHE A 272 9.40 -27.23 1.09
N GLY A 273 9.08 -28.51 0.93
CA GLY A 273 7.72 -28.89 0.58
C GLY A 273 7.63 -30.27 -0.02
N THR A 274 6.69 -30.44 -0.94
CA THR A 274 6.38 -31.74 -1.54
C THR A 274 6.45 -31.72 -3.05
N TYR A 275 7.07 -32.78 -3.59
CA TYR A 275 6.74 -33.26 -4.92
C TYR A 275 5.71 -34.37 -4.77
N LEU A 276 4.42 -34.03 -4.69
CA LEU A 276 3.36 -35.00 -4.37
C LEU A 276 3.29 -36.11 -5.41
N GLY A 277 3.41 -35.78 -6.71
CA GLY A 277 3.46 -36.77 -7.79
C GLY A 277 4.63 -37.76 -7.71
N GLN A 278 5.65 -37.46 -6.90
CA GLN A 278 6.80 -38.32 -6.64
C GLN A 278 6.80 -38.93 -5.23
N ASN A 279 5.75 -38.69 -4.42
CA ASN A 279 5.63 -39.22 -3.06
C ASN A 279 6.85 -38.91 -2.18
N LYS A 280 7.27 -37.64 -2.15
CA LYS A 280 8.40 -37.23 -1.32
C LYS A 280 8.33 -35.80 -0.80
N TRP A 281 8.85 -35.64 0.41
CA TRP A 281 9.23 -34.36 1.02
C TRP A 281 10.62 -33.96 0.54
N VAL A 282 10.85 -32.66 0.35
CA VAL A 282 12.11 -32.12 -0.16
C VAL A 282 12.54 -30.83 0.52
N ILE A 283 13.85 -30.61 0.55
CA ILE A 283 14.51 -29.31 0.72
C ILE A 283 15.29 -29.06 -0.57
N LEU A 284 15.09 -27.90 -1.19
CA LEU A 284 15.61 -27.52 -2.49
C LEU A 284 16.38 -26.20 -2.42
N GLU A 285 17.31 -26.00 -3.35
CA GLU A 285 17.99 -24.73 -3.59
C GLU A 285 17.88 -24.34 -5.07
N MET A 286 17.39 -23.12 -5.33
CA MET A 286 17.55 -22.45 -6.60
C MET A 286 18.83 -21.62 -6.53
N LYS A 287 19.79 -21.89 -7.41
CA LYS A 287 21.10 -21.22 -7.43
C LYS A 287 21.47 -20.82 -8.85
N ASN A 288 21.49 -19.52 -9.11
CA ASN A 288 21.67 -18.96 -10.46
C ASN A 288 20.69 -19.55 -11.49
N GLY A 289 19.43 -19.74 -11.09
CA GLY A 289 18.37 -20.28 -11.95
C GLY A 289 18.43 -21.80 -12.16
N GLU A 290 19.34 -22.51 -11.49
CA GLU A 290 19.39 -23.98 -11.49
C GLU A 290 18.85 -24.55 -10.18
N LEU A 291 17.95 -25.52 -10.28
CA LEU A 291 17.33 -26.17 -9.13
C LEU A 291 18.10 -27.43 -8.69
N GLU A 292 18.47 -27.48 -7.41
CA GLU A 292 19.16 -28.61 -6.77
C GLU A 292 18.31 -29.19 -5.62
N GLU A 293 18.25 -30.52 -5.52
CA GLU A 293 17.67 -31.20 -4.36
C GLU A 293 18.74 -31.40 -3.28
N LEU A 294 18.57 -30.73 -2.14
CA LEU A 294 19.50 -30.80 -1.02
C LEU A 294 19.23 -31.98 -0.09
N ALA A 295 17.94 -32.27 0.15
CA ALA A 295 17.50 -33.36 1.01
C ALA A 295 16.11 -33.84 0.58
N SER A 296 15.82 -35.12 0.82
CA SER A 296 14.49 -35.67 0.59
C SER A 296 14.15 -36.84 1.51
N ALA A 297 12.87 -37.15 1.59
CA ALA A 297 12.34 -38.34 2.26
C ALA A 297 11.10 -38.86 1.51
N SER A 298 11.08 -40.16 1.19
CA SER A 298 9.91 -40.79 0.56
C SER A 298 8.78 -41.02 1.56
N MET A 299 7.56 -40.71 1.16
CA MET A 299 6.35 -40.84 1.96
C MET A 299 5.14 -41.08 1.07
N ASP A 300 4.17 -41.88 1.51
CA ASP A 300 2.90 -42.02 0.80
C ASP A 300 2.04 -40.76 1.02
N LEU A 301 1.90 -39.93 -0.02
CA LEU A 301 1.17 -38.67 0.05
C LEU A 301 -0.16 -38.75 -0.70
N ALA A 302 -1.13 -37.95 -0.24
CA ALA A 302 -2.45 -37.87 -0.82
C ALA A 302 -2.79 -36.43 -1.20
N ILE A 303 -3.53 -36.27 -2.29
CA ILE A 303 -4.19 -35.01 -2.67
C ILE A 303 -5.27 -34.64 -1.63
N ASP A 304 -5.75 -33.40 -1.71
CA ASP A 304 -6.84 -32.87 -0.85
C ASP A 304 -6.59 -33.06 0.66
N THR A 305 -5.32 -33.21 1.04
CA THR A 305 -4.91 -33.51 2.40
C THR A 305 -4.06 -32.36 2.93
N ASN A 306 -4.41 -31.87 4.12
CA ASN A 306 -3.61 -30.87 4.81
C ASN A 306 -2.38 -31.52 5.43
N TYR A 307 -1.21 -30.96 5.15
CA TYR A 307 0.04 -31.32 5.79
C TYR A 307 0.60 -30.09 6.51
N GLN A 308 0.89 -30.23 7.81
CA GLN A 308 1.51 -29.18 8.60
C GLN A 308 3.03 -29.32 8.50
N LEU A 309 3.69 -28.40 7.79
CA LEU A 309 5.12 -28.35 7.63
C LEU A 309 5.70 -27.39 8.68
N GLU A 310 6.79 -27.79 9.29
CA GLU A 310 7.65 -26.93 10.10
C GLU A 310 9.08 -27.04 9.59
N LEU A 311 9.63 -25.93 9.10
CA LEU A 311 11.04 -25.77 8.81
C LEU A 311 11.71 -25.11 10.01
N GLU A 312 12.69 -25.77 10.61
CA GLU A 312 13.59 -25.17 11.60
C GLU A 312 14.94 -24.89 10.94
N VAL A 313 15.38 -23.62 11.00
CA VAL A 313 16.70 -23.19 10.56
C VAL A 313 17.49 -22.82 11.80
N ASP A 314 18.59 -23.54 12.04
CA ASP A 314 19.53 -23.32 13.13
C ASP A 314 20.92 -23.12 12.53
N GLU A 315 21.24 -21.86 12.22
CA GLU A 315 22.44 -21.45 11.46
C GLU A 315 22.53 -22.18 10.10
N LYS A 316 23.23 -23.32 10.06
CA LYS A 316 23.44 -24.14 8.86
C LYS A 316 22.57 -25.39 8.81
N LEU A 317 22.04 -25.84 9.95
CA LEU A 317 21.20 -27.02 9.98
C LEU A 317 19.77 -26.62 9.65
N VAL A 318 19.24 -27.21 8.59
CA VAL A 318 17.85 -27.04 8.17
C VAL A 318 17.13 -28.37 8.33
N SER A 319 16.06 -28.37 9.12
CA SER A 319 15.28 -29.56 9.42
C SER A 319 13.82 -29.36 9.01
N LEU A 320 13.29 -30.28 8.22
CA LEU A 320 11.89 -30.30 7.80
C LEU A 320 11.12 -31.36 8.58
N SER A 321 10.16 -30.92 9.38
CA SER A 321 9.19 -31.78 10.05
C SER A 321 7.82 -31.65 9.39
N VAL A 322 7.07 -32.75 9.36
CA VAL A 322 5.70 -32.79 8.86
C VAL A 322 4.80 -33.46 9.90
N ASN A 323 3.70 -32.81 10.25
CA ASN A 323 2.76 -33.25 11.29
C ASN A 323 3.46 -33.58 12.62
N GLY A 324 4.51 -32.81 12.95
CA GLY A 324 5.31 -32.97 14.17
C GLY A 324 6.41 -34.04 14.10
N GLU A 325 6.58 -34.73 12.96
CA GLU A 325 7.63 -35.74 12.78
C GLU A 325 8.71 -35.26 11.81
N LEU A 326 9.98 -35.31 12.23
CA LEU A 326 11.13 -35.01 11.39
C LEU A 326 11.17 -35.95 10.17
N GLN A 327 11.14 -35.37 8.97
CA GLN A 327 11.18 -36.13 7.71
C GLN A 327 12.60 -36.15 7.13
N THR A 328 13.23 -34.98 7.00
CA THR A 328 14.56 -34.85 6.39
C THR A 328 15.28 -33.61 6.93
N GLN A 329 16.60 -33.56 6.74
CA GLN A 329 17.44 -32.43 7.14
C GLN A 329 18.69 -32.33 6.28
N VAL A 330 19.27 -31.14 6.23
CA VAL A 330 20.53 -30.87 5.53
C VAL A 330 21.37 -29.84 6.28
N GLU A 331 22.69 -29.99 6.20
CA GLU A 331 23.64 -28.96 6.64
C GLU A 331 24.06 -28.13 5.41
N LEU A 332 23.77 -26.83 5.44
CA LEU A 332 24.06 -25.92 4.32
C LEU A 332 25.56 -25.60 4.25
N ASN A 333 26.09 -25.54 3.02
CA ASN A 333 27.49 -25.20 2.78
C ASN A 333 27.79 -23.72 3.05
N ASP A 334 26.80 -22.84 2.81
CA ASP A 334 26.88 -21.39 2.98
C ASP A 334 25.99 -20.93 4.15
N ILE A 335 26.40 -19.88 4.87
CA ILE A 335 25.57 -19.21 5.89
C ILE A 335 24.55 -18.34 5.14
N PRO A 336 23.28 -18.22 5.57
CA PRO A 336 22.38 -17.19 5.05
C PRO A 336 23.07 -15.82 5.09
N ASN A 337 23.30 -15.21 3.93
CA ASN A 337 23.66 -13.79 3.87
C ASN A 337 22.38 -12.94 3.96
#